data_AF-A0A5Q3HH78-F1
#
_entry.id   AF-A0A5Q3HH78-F1
#
_cell.length_a   1.000
_cell.length_b   1.000
_cell.length_c   1.000
_cell.angle_alpha   90.00
_cell.angle_beta   90.00
_cell.angle_gamma   90.00
#
_symmetry.space_group_name_H-M   'P 1'
#
loop_
_entity.id
_entity.type
_entity.pdbx_description
1 polymer ?
#
loop_
_entity_poly.entity_id
_entity_poly.type
_entity_poly.pdbx_seq_one_letter_code
_entity_poly.pdbx_strand_id
1 'polypeptide(L)'
;MEQKAQLSFSHTVDYAFVETALKARWEPFSELETEFHSFVPKTIQDFAEYRNSELDRLKALNPDSPAEDLLKLIDGQIRAHANPEYQVFRRFTDRVMAEYVTIAFLSHALSESAINAILAIGLATSGTEELFSLLERAEIKEKWIAGPKAFHPSYTLPKNTALYQTLQKLTRQRNAFVHHKIEIEMEGKVKLEGSRLDRLPLSEQLSWMRRFLSLPYDLANHAGREIPSFPGLILYDSGPIQRFPPHLLT
;
A
#
# COMPACT_ATOMS: atom_id res chain seq x y z
N MET A 1 17.28 -46.93 -2.10
CA MET A 1 16.06 -46.11 -2.02
C MET A 1 15.85 -45.79 -0.56
N GLU A 2 16.37 -44.65 -0.09
CA GLU A 2 16.07 -44.18 1.26
C GLU A 2 14.62 -43.67 1.27
N GLN A 3 13.79 -44.27 2.12
CA GLN A 3 12.52 -43.64 2.53
C GLN A 3 12.88 -42.30 3.16
N LYS A 4 12.65 -41.19 2.45
CA LYS A 4 12.64 -39.87 3.09
C LYS A 4 11.62 -39.93 4.21
N ALA A 5 12.09 -39.89 5.45
CA ALA A 5 11.24 -39.77 6.62
C ALA A 5 10.28 -38.59 6.37
N GLN A 6 8.98 -38.86 6.49
CA GLN A 6 7.96 -37.84 6.36
C GLN A 6 8.11 -36.93 7.58
N LEU A 7 8.81 -35.81 7.40
CA LEU A 7 9.02 -34.83 8.46
C LEU A 7 7.65 -34.31 8.92
N SER A 8 7.30 -34.61 10.17
CA SER A 8 6.10 -34.12 10.83
C SER A 8 6.47 -32.87 11.60
N PHE A 9 5.95 -31.71 11.17
CA PHE A 9 6.13 -30.44 11.86
C PHE A 9 4.78 -29.90 12.31
N SER A 10 4.72 -29.32 13.51
CA SER A 10 3.63 -28.46 13.96
C SER A 10 4.07 -26.99 13.87
N HIS A 11 3.14 -26.09 13.56
CA HIS A 11 3.41 -24.67 13.45
C HIS A 11 2.20 -23.87 13.95
N THR A 12 2.44 -22.67 14.45
CA THR A 12 1.36 -21.73 14.76
C THR A 12 0.96 -20.96 13.50
N VAL A 13 -0.25 -20.40 13.54
CA VAL A 13 -0.91 -19.75 12.39
C VAL A 13 -1.29 -18.32 12.73
N ASP A 14 -0.56 -17.67 13.64
CA ASP A 14 -0.91 -16.34 14.16
C ASP A 14 -0.90 -15.24 13.09
N TYR A 15 -0.17 -15.48 11.98
CA TYR A 15 -0.24 -14.61 10.80
C TYR A 15 -1.65 -14.54 10.19
N ALA A 16 -2.52 -15.52 10.47
CA ALA A 16 -3.90 -15.57 9.96
C ALA A 16 -4.73 -14.38 10.46
N PHE A 17 -4.45 -13.83 11.64
CA PHE A 17 -5.10 -12.59 12.10
C PHE A 17 -4.77 -11.41 11.20
N VAL A 18 -3.50 -11.30 10.76
CA VAL A 18 -3.05 -10.27 9.82
C VAL A 18 -3.65 -10.52 8.42
N GLU A 19 -3.72 -11.78 7.99
CA GLU A 19 -4.37 -12.16 6.75
C GLU A 19 -5.86 -11.77 6.74
N THR A 20 -6.61 -12.12 7.79
CA THR A 20 -8.02 -11.73 7.92
C THR A 20 -8.18 -10.22 7.89
N ALA A 21 -7.33 -9.48 8.60
CA ALA A 21 -7.36 -8.01 8.59
C ALA A 21 -7.08 -7.43 7.21
N LEU A 22 -6.10 -7.98 6.47
CA LEU A 22 -5.77 -7.53 5.11
C LEU A 22 -6.91 -7.84 4.13
N LYS A 23 -7.48 -9.05 4.18
CA LYS A 23 -8.65 -9.45 3.37
C LYS A 23 -9.85 -8.55 3.64
N ALA A 24 -10.09 -8.17 4.89
CA ALA A 24 -11.16 -7.25 5.27
C ALA A 24 -10.97 -5.83 4.71
N ARG A 25 -9.78 -5.45 4.23
CA ARG A 25 -9.56 -4.16 3.53
C ARG A 25 -9.94 -4.20 2.06
N TRP A 26 -10.15 -5.38 1.46
CA TRP A 26 -10.40 -5.50 0.02
C TRP A 26 -11.66 -4.78 -0.44
N GLU A 27 -12.78 -4.97 0.26
CA GLU A 27 -14.05 -4.34 -0.08
C GLU A 27 -13.99 -2.81 0.09
N PRO A 28 -13.57 -2.26 1.25
CA PRO A 28 -13.36 -0.82 1.40
C PRO A 28 -12.44 -0.20 0.33
N PHE A 29 -11.35 -0.89 -0.02
CA PHE A 29 -10.47 -0.46 -1.10
C PHE A 29 -11.18 -0.44 -2.46
N SER A 30 -11.92 -1.50 -2.78
CA SER A 30 -12.61 -1.64 -4.07
C SER A 30 -13.73 -0.61 -4.23
N GLU A 31 -14.46 -0.31 -3.16
CA GLU A 31 -15.47 0.75 -3.12
C GLU A 31 -14.83 2.12 -3.30
N LEU A 32 -13.74 2.41 -2.58
CA LEU A 32 -13.00 3.66 -2.70
C LEU A 32 -12.45 3.86 -4.12
N GLU A 33 -11.87 2.81 -4.72
CA GLU A 33 -11.35 2.86 -6.08
C GLU A 33 -12.49 3.09 -7.10
N THR A 34 -13.63 2.42 -6.94
CA THR A 34 -14.80 2.60 -7.81
C THR A 34 -15.36 4.02 -7.69
N GLU A 35 -15.50 4.53 -6.46
CA GLU A 35 -15.97 5.89 -6.20
C GLU A 35 -15.01 6.93 -6.80
N PHE A 36 -13.70 6.72 -6.66
CA PHE A 36 -12.68 7.61 -7.21
C PHE A 36 -12.77 7.70 -8.74
N HIS A 37 -12.89 6.57 -9.43
CA HIS A 37 -12.94 6.55 -10.90
C HIS A 37 -14.28 7.01 -11.48
N SER A 38 -15.36 6.92 -10.70
CA SER A 38 -16.70 7.38 -11.11
C SER A 38 -17.00 8.83 -10.69
N PHE A 39 -16.10 9.48 -9.95
CA PHE A 39 -16.31 10.84 -9.50
C PHE A 39 -16.25 11.84 -10.65
N VAL A 40 -17.33 12.60 -10.81
CA VAL A 40 -17.43 13.70 -11.77
C VAL A 40 -17.38 15.02 -10.99
N PRO A 41 -16.31 15.83 -11.16
CA PRO A 41 -16.22 17.15 -10.55
C PRO A 41 -17.34 18.08 -11.02
N LYS A 42 -17.86 18.89 -10.10
CA LYS A 42 -18.84 19.93 -10.42
C LYS A 42 -18.22 21.02 -11.28
N THR A 43 -18.95 21.44 -12.30
CA THR A 43 -18.65 22.60 -13.14
C THR A 43 -19.08 23.89 -12.45
N ILE A 44 -18.67 25.04 -12.98
CA ILE A 44 -19.10 26.36 -12.47
C ILE A 44 -20.63 26.49 -12.52
N GLN A 45 -21.27 25.93 -13.54
CA GLN A 45 -22.72 25.98 -13.73
C GLN A 45 -23.48 25.29 -12.59
N ASP A 46 -22.90 24.23 -12.02
CA ASP A 46 -23.49 23.49 -10.89
C ASP A 46 -23.53 24.31 -9.58
N PHE A 47 -22.88 25.48 -9.54
CA PHE A 47 -22.91 26.41 -8.40
C PHE A 47 -23.88 27.59 -8.58
N ALA A 48 -24.74 27.58 -9.61
CA ALA A 48 -25.67 28.70 -9.86
C ALA A 48 -26.61 28.99 -8.66
N GLU A 49 -27.16 27.96 -8.02
CA GLU A 49 -28.02 28.13 -6.84
C GLU A 49 -27.24 28.64 -5.61
N TYR A 50 -26.01 28.15 -5.42
CA TYR A 50 -25.11 28.64 -4.38
C TYR A 50 -24.76 30.11 -4.60
N ARG A 51 -24.49 30.50 -5.86
CA ARG A 51 -24.17 31.88 -6.23
C ARG A 51 -25.27 32.85 -5.82
N ASN A 52 -26.53 32.50 -6.07
CA ASN A 52 -27.67 33.35 -5.76
C ASN A 52 -27.93 33.41 -4.24
N SER A 53 -27.96 32.27 -3.56
CA SER A 53 -28.20 32.22 -2.12
C SER A 53 -27.07 32.90 -1.31
N GLU A 54 -25.82 32.76 -1.75
CA GLU A 54 -24.68 33.43 -1.11
C GLU A 54 -24.68 34.94 -1.35
N LEU A 55 -25.13 35.41 -2.53
CA LEU A 55 -25.31 36.84 -2.79
C LEU A 55 -26.36 37.45 -1.85
N ASP A 56 -27.50 36.78 -1.68
CA ASP A 56 -28.56 37.24 -0.79
C ASP A 56 -28.07 37.29 0.66
N ARG A 57 -27.33 36.26 1.10
CA ARG A 57 -26.70 36.22 2.42
C ARG A 57 -25.71 37.37 2.62
N LEU A 58 -24.81 37.61 1.67
CA LEU A 58 -23.79 38.65 1.78
C LEU A 58 -24.37 40.06 1.73
N LYS A 59 -25.44 40.29 0.95
CA LYS A 59 -26.19 41.55 0.95
C LYS A 59 -26.86 41.82 2.29
N ALA A 60 -27.45 40.79 2.91
CA ALA A 60 -28.05 40.94 4.24
C ALA A 60 -27.01 41.31 5.31
N LEU A 61 -25.79 40.77 5.20
CA LEU A 61 -24.69 41.05 6.13
C LEU A 61 -23.96 42.36 5.82
N ASN A 62 -23.99 42.83 4.57
CA ASN A 62 -23.28 44.03 4.12
C ASN A 62 -24.19 44.88 3.21
N PRO A 63 -25.21 45.55 3.77
CA PRO A 63 -26.21 46.27 2.97
C PRO A 63 -25.63 47.39 2.10
N ASP A 64 -24.54 47.99 2.55
CA ASP A 64 -23.88 49.12 1.88
C ASP A 64 -22.86 48.70 0.81
N SER A 65 -22.56 47.40 0.70
CA SER A 65 -21.58 46.89 -0.27
C SER A 65 -22.19 46.80 -1.67
N PRO A 66 -21.48 47.26 -2.73
CA PRO A 66 -21.95 47.11 -4.10
C PRO A 66 -22.14 45.63 -4.47
N ALA A 67 -23.26 45.31 -5.11
CA ALA A 67 -23.57 43.93 -5.51
C ALA A 67 -22.51 43.34 -6.46
N GLU A 68 -21.87 44.18 -7.28
CA GLU A 68 -20.81 43.76 -8.21
C GLU A 68 -19.57 43.23 -7.48
N ASP A 69 -19.14 43.90 -6.40
CA ASP A 69 -17.99 43.48 -5.60
C ASP A 69 -18.27 42.17 -4.87
N LEU A 70 -19.49 42.02 -4.33
CA LEU A 70 -19.92 40.77 -3.69
C LEU A 70 -19.96 39.62 -4.70
N LEU A 71 -20.49 39.85 -5.91
CA LEU A 71 -20.51 38.86 -6.98
C LEU A 71 -19.10 38.45 -7.42
N LYS A 72 -18.17 39.41 -7.53
CA LYS A 72 -16.76 39.12 -7.86
C LYS A 72 -16.10 38.21 -6.82
N LEU A 73 -16.37 38.45 -5.53
CA LEU A 73 -15.91 37.59 -4.44
C LEU A 73 -16.49 36.17 -4.55
N ILE A 74 -17.81 36.06 -4.72
CA ILE A 74 -18.53 34.78 -4.86
C ILE A 74 -18.02 34.01 -6.08
N ASP A 75 -17.89 34.67 -7.23
CA ASP A 75 -17.41 34.03 -8.46
C ASP A 75 -15.94 33.57 -8.31
N GLY A 76 -15.12 34.29 -7.55
CA GLY A 76 -13.79 33.85 -7.16
C GLY A 76 -13.80 32.56 -6.33
N GLN A 77 -14.67 32.48 -5.33
CA GLN A 77 -14.84 31.27 -4.51
C GLN A 77 -15.38 30.09 -5.32
N ILE A 78 -16.37 30.32 -6.18
CA ILE A 78 -16.93 29.31 -7.08
C ILE A 78 -15.84 28.78 -8.01
N ARG A 79 -15.00 29.64 -8.62
CA ARG A 79 -13.90 29.19 -9.47
C ARG A 79 -12.90 28.31 -8.71
N ALA A 80 -12.57 28.67 -7.48
CA ALA A 80 -11.70 27.85 -6.63
C ALA A 80 -12.35 26.49 -6.30
N HIS A 81 -13.64 26.48 -5.94
CA HIS A 81 -14.38 25.26 -5.62
C HIS A 81 -14.71 24.39 -6.85
N ALA A 82 -14.84 24.99 -8.03
CA ALA A 82 -15.07 24.29 -9.29
C ALA A 82 -13.79 23.69 -9.87
N ASN A 83 -12.61 23.97 -9.31
CA ASN A 83 -11.36 23.34 -9.73
C ASN A 83 -11.46 21.80 -9.55
N PRO A 84 -11.31 21.00 -10.62
CA PRO A 84 -11.45 19.55 -10.56
C PRO A 84 -10.48 18.86 -9.59
N GLU A 85 -9.21 19.27 -9.60
CA GLU A 85 -8.16 18.69 -8.76
C GLU A 85 -8.43 18.97 -7.28
N TYR A 86 -8.89 20.19 -6.96
CA TYR A 86 -9.25 20.56 -5.60
C TYR A 86 -10.46 19.75 -5.08
N GLN A 87 -11.46 19.52 -5.93
CA GLN A 87 -12.62 18.70 -5.57
C GLN A 87 -12.22 17.24 -5.31
N VAL A 88 -11.37 16.65 -6.16
CA VAL A 88 -10.82 15.31 -5.96
C VAL A 88 -10.01 15.26 -4.67
N PHE A 89 -9.10 16.21 -4.47
CA PHE A 89 -8.28 16.30 -3.28
C PHE A 89 -9.14 16.37 -2.00
N ARG A 90 -10.11 17.27 -1.96
CA ARG A 90 -10.99 17.44 -0.80
C ARG A 90 -11.86 16.22 -0.51
N ARG A 91 -12.28 15.48 -1.54
CA ARG A 91 -13.17 14.32 -1.36
C ARG A 91 -12.41 13.06 -0.94
N PHE A 92 -11.22 12.85 -1.47
CA PHE A 92 -10.56 11.55 -1.40
C PHE A 92 -9.28 11.51 -0.58
N THR A 93 -8.60 12.62 -0.31
CA THR A 93 -7.25 12.60 0.29
C THR A 93 -7.20 11.84 1.61
N ASP A 94 -8.04 12.19 2.59
CA ASP A 94 -7.98 11.57 3.91
C ASP A 94 -8.28 10.07 3.85
N ARG A 95 -9.27 9.66 3.03
CA ARG A 95 -9.65 8.26 2.85
C ARG A 95 -8.57 7.45 2.14
N VAL A 96 -8.01 7.99 1.05
CA VAL A 96 -6.93 7.33 0.30
C VAL A 96 -5.69 7.20 1.18
N MET A 97 -5.31 8.23 1.92
CA MET A 97 -4.15 8.18 2.81
C MET A 97 -4.33 7.18 3.95
N ALA A 98 -5.52 7.14 4.57
CA ALA A 98 -5.82 6.19 5.63
C ALA A 98 -5.78 4.74 5.13
N GLU A 99 -6.38 4.45 3.97
CA GLU A 99 -6.30 3.12 3.36
C GLU A 99 -4.86 2.76 2.96
N TYR A 100 -4.12 3.72 2.39
CA TYR A 100 -2.77 3.49 1.91
C TYR A 100 -1.85 3.04 3.03
N VAL A 101 -1.88 3.76 4.16
CA VAL A 101 -1.09 3.43 5.34
C VAL A 101 -1.50 2.06 5.90
N THR A 102 -2.81 1.82 6.04
CA THR A 102 -3.35 0.57 6.59
C THR A 102 -2.95 -0.63 5.75
N ILE A 103 -3.17 -0.56 4.43
CA ILE A 103 -2.80 -1.61 3.49
C ILE A 103 -1.29 -1.82 3.48
N ALA A 104 -0.49 -0.74 3.45
CA ALA A 104 0.97 -0.86 3.46
C ALA A 104 1.46 -1.60 4.71
N PHE A 105 0.91 -1.31 5.90
CA PHE A 105 1.29 -2.00 7.13
C PHE A 105 0.86 -3.47 7.14
N LEU A 106 -0.40 -3.75 6.83
CA LEU A 106 -0.93 -5.12 6.84
C LEU A 106 -0.25 -6.00 5.78
N SER A 107 -0.08 -5.49 4.56
CA SER A 107 0.64 -6.18 3.49
C SER A 107 2.10 -6.44 3.85
N HIS A 108 2.76 -5.50 4.52
CA HIS A 108 4.15 -5.70 4.95
C HIS A 108 4.22 -6.77 6.03
N ALA A 109 3.39 -6.69 7.07
CA ALA A 109 3.36 -7.66 8.15
C ALA A 109 3.06 -9.07 7.64
N LEU A 110 2.09 -9.22 6.73
CA LEU A 110 1.76 -10.51 6.15
C LEU A 110 2.86 -11.04 5.22
N SER A 111 3.47 -10.18 4.40
CA SER A 111 4.63 -10.56 3.57
C SER A 111 5.79 -11.05 4.43
N GLU A 112 6.11 -10.33 5.51
CA GLU A 112 7.19 -10.70 6.43
C GLU A 112 6.90 -12.02 7.14
N SER A 113 5.65 -12.22 7.57
CA SER A 113 5.20 -13.46 8.20
C SER A 113 5.31 -14.66 7.24
N ALA A 114 4.87 -14.49 6.00
CA ALA A 114 4.98 -15.51 4.96
C ALA A 114 6.44 -15.86 4.67
N ILE A 115 7.30 -14.85 4.50
CA ILE A 115 8.74 -15.03 4.28
C ILE A 115 9.37 -15.77 5.46
N ASN A 116 9.11 -15.33 6.70
CA ASN A 116 9.65 -15.97 7.90
C ASN A 116 9.19 -17.43 8.01
N ALA A 117 7.92 -17.73 7.72
CA ALA A 117 7.42 -19.10 7.74
C ALA A 117 8.11 -19.99 6.70
N ILE A 118 8.30 -19.47 5.47
CA ILE A 118 9.01 -20.18 4.39
C ILE A 118 10.46 -20.45 4.78
N LEU A 119 11.13 -19.46 5.37
CA LEU A 119 12.51 -19.65 5.84
C LEU A 119 12.59 -20.65 6.99
N ALA A 120 11.71 -20.56 7.98
CA ALA A 120 11.71 -21.48 9.12
C ALA A 120 11.50 -22.93 8.67
N ILE A 121 10.50 -23.18 7.82
CA ILE A 121 10.20 -24.52 7.28
C ILE A 121 11.35 -25.02 6.40
N GLY A 122 11.88 -24.18 5.51
CA GLY A 122 12.96 -24.55 4.61
C GLY A 122 14.25 -24.90 5.34
N LEU A 123 14.64 -24.06 6.31
CA LEU A 123 15.83 -24.29 7.13
C LEU A 123 15.68 -25.55 8.00
N ALA A 124 14.55 -25.72 8.68
CA ALA A 124 14.28 -26.92 9.48
C ALA A 124 14.28 -28.20 8.63
N THR A 125 13.75 -28.14 7.41
CA THR A 125 13.77 -29.28 6.47
C THR A 125 15.18 -29.61 5.99
N SER A 126 16.07 -28.62 5.93
CA SER A 126 17.48 -28.78 5.54
C SER A 126 18.44 -29.06 6.71
N GLY A 127 17.96 -29.01 7.96
CA GLY A 127 18.79 -29.15 9.16
C GLY A 127 19.75 -27.98 9.41
N THR A 128 19.33 -26.76 9.08
CA THR A 128 20.12 -25.52 9.26
C THR A 128 19.32 -24.42 9.99
N GLU A 129 18.42 -24.83 10.90
CA GLU A 129 17.53 -23.94 11.65
C GLU A 129 18.25 -22.83 12.44
N GLU A 130 19.51 -23.04 12.84
CA GLU A 130 20.33 -22.04 13.53
C GLU A 130 20.54 -20.76 12.70
N LEU A 131 20.50 -20.87 11.38
CA LEU A 131 20.62 -19.75 10.45
C LEU A 131 19.41 -18.80 10.52
N PHE A 132 18.28 -19.26 11.05
CA PHE A 132 17.06 -18.44 11.13
C PHE A 132 17.30 -17.16 11.94
N SER A 133 18.01 -17.27 13.07
CA SER A 133 18.33 -16.12 13.95
C SER A 133 19.16 -15.03 13.26
N LEU A 134 19.97 -15.40 12.28
CA LEU A 134 20.77 -14.47 11.47
C LEU A 134 19.91 -13.82 10.37
N LEU A 135 19.09 -14.62 9.69
CA LEU A 135 18.22 -14.14 8.62
C LEU A 135 17.08 -13.26 9.12
N GLU A 136 16.58 -13.52 10.33
CA GLU A 136 15.48 -12.78 10.93
C GLU A 136 15.77 -11.28 11.04
N ARG A 137 17.04 -10.93 11.33
CA ARG A 137 17.51 -9.55 11.50
C ARG A 137 17.67 -8.78 10.18
N ALA A 138 17.67 -9.48 9.05
CA ALA A 138 17.76 -8.84 7.75
C ALA A 138 16.45 -8.13 7.39
N GLU A 139 16.55 -7.02 6.65
CA GLU A 139 15.38 -6.39 6.04
C GLU A 139 14.61 -7.41 5.17
N ILE A 140 13.28 -7.30 5.16
CA ILE A 140 12.39 -8.24 4.46
C ILE A 140 12.81 -8.54 3.01
N LYS A 141 13.29 -7.53 2.28
CA LYS A 141 13.71 -7.64 0.90
C LYS A 141 14.99 -8.49 0.78
N GLU A 142 16.01 -8.17 1.56
CA GLU A 142 17.28 -8.90 1.65
C GLU A 142 17.06 -10.34 2.13
N LYS A 143 16.23 -10.49 3.17
CA LYS A 143 15.78 -11.76 3.73
C LYS A 143 15.17 -12.64 2.65
N TRP A 144 14.33 -12.07 1.77
CA TRP A 144 13.69 -12.82 0.70
C TRP A 144 14.62 -13.18 -0.47
N ILE A 145 15.53 -12.30 -0.87
CA ILE A 145 16.47 -12.58 -1.97
C ILE A 145 17.49 -13.66 -1.60
N ALA A 146 17.97 -13.63 -0.36
CA ALA A 146 19.10 -14.45 0.07
C ALA A 146 18.68 -15.65 0.92
N GLY A 147 17.67 -15.50 1.77
CA GLY A 147 17.29 -16.51 2.75
C GLY A 147 16.97 -17.87 2.13
N PRO A 148 16.11 -17.97 1.09
CA PRO A 148 15.77 -19.26 0.50
C PRO A 148 16.96 -20.00 -0.11
N LYS A 149 18.04 -19.28 -0.49
CA LYS A 149 19.26 -19.89 -1.04
C LYS A 149 20.02 -20.74 -0.04
N ALA A 150 19.78 -20.57 1.27
CA ALA A 150 20.39 -21.38 2.31
C ALA A 150 19.96 -22.85 2.24
N PHE A 151 18.73 -23.13 1.78
CA PHE A 151 18.19 -24.48 1.64
C PHE A 151 17.80 -24.84 0.19
N HIS A 152 17.76 -23.85 -0.71
CA HIS A 152 17.46 -24.03 -2.12
C HIS A 152 18.35 -23.11 -3.00
N PRO A 153 19.60 -23.50 -3.32
CA PRO A 153 20.59 -22.62 -3.95
C PRO A 153 20.20 -22.02 -5.31
N SER A 154 19.33 -22.68 -6.07
CA SER A 154 18.84 -22.20 -7.36
C SER A 154 17.68 -21.20 -7.25
N TYR A 155 17.21 -20.90 -6.04
CA TYR A 155 16.15 -19.90 -5.83
C TYR A 155 16.56 -18.53 -6.40
N THR A 156 15.67 -17.92 -7.18
CA THR A 156 15.89 -16.59 -7.73
C THR A 156 14.67 -15.68 -7.65
N LEU A 157 14.89 -14.44 -7.21
CA LEU A 157 13.93 -13.34 -7.35
C LEU A 157 14.51 -12.29 -8.31
N PRO A 158 14.10 -12.28 -9.59
CA PRO A 158 14.67 -11.35 -10.56
C PRO A 158 14.31 -9.89 -10.23
N LYS A 159 15.33 -9.03 -10.15
CA LYS A 159 15.19 -7.62 -9.71
C LYS A 159 14.39 -6.73 -10.67
N ASN A 160 14.26 -7.14 -11.93
CA ASN A 160 13.52 -6.45 -12.97
C ASN A 160 12.02 -6.79 -12.97
N THR A 161 11.55 -7.64 -12.06
CA THR A 161 10.14 -8.06 -12.01
C THR A 161 9.28 -7.08 -11.23
N ALA A 162 7.98 -7.04 -11.56
CA ALA A 162 7.01 -6.24 -10.80
C ALA A 162 6.93 -6.70 -9.33
N LEU A 163 7.09 -8.00 -9.07
CA LEU A 163 7.08 -8.58 -7.72
C LEU A 163 8.19 -7.97 -6.86
N TYR A 164 9.43 -7.95 -7.38
CA TYR A 164 10.56 -7.33 -6.69
C TYR A 164 10.33 -5.84 -6.44
N GLN A 165 9.88 -5.11 -7.46
CA GLN A 165 9.63 -3.67 -7.36
C GLN A 165 8.54 -3.34 -6.32
N THR A 166 7.49 -4.15 -6.24
CA THR A 166 6.43 -3.99 -5.23
C THR A 166 6.96 -4.26 -3.83
N LEU A 167 7.71 -5.34 -3.62
CA LEU A 167 8.33 -5.63 -2.32
C LEU A 167 9.28 -4.50 -1.89
N GLN A 168 10.10 -3.99 -2.82
CA GLN A 168 11.00 -2.87 -2.57
C GLN A 168 10.23 -1.59 -2.18
N LYS A 169 9.18 -1.24 -2.92
CA LYS A 169 8.40 -0.03 -2.61
C LYS A 169 7.65 -0.18 -1.29
N LEU A 170 7.01 -1.32 -1.04
CA LEU A 170 6.30 -1.58 0.21
C LEU A 170 7.24 -1.44 1.42
N THR A 171 8.43 -2.03 1.34
CA THR A 171 9.45 -1.92 2.39
C THR A 171 9.86 -0.48 2.63
N ARG A 172 10.13 0.28 1.56
CA ARG A 172 10.48 1.71 1.65
C ARG A 172 9.37 2.54 2.29
N GLN A 173 8.12 2.30 1.89
CA GLN A 173 6.96 3.04 2.41
C GLN A 173 6.72 2.73 3.89
N ARG A 174 6.73 1.45 4.28
CA ARG A 174 6.65 1.04 5.68
C ARG A 174 7.74 1.71 6.51
N ASN A 175 8.99 1.70 6.05
CA ASN A 175 10.10 2.32 6.77
C ASN A 175 9.94 3.83 6.88
N ALA A 176 9.44 4.50 5.83
CA ALA A 176 9.19 5.93 5.85
C ALA A 176 8.07 6.33 6.83
N PHE A 177 7.05 5.48 7.02
CA PHE A 177 6.00 5.70 8.03
C PHE A 177 6.48 5.41 9.45
N VAL A 178 7.14 4.28 9.70
CA VAL A 178 7.57 3.88 11.06
C VAL A 178 8.72 4.73 11.58
N HIS A 179 9.68 5.04 10.70
CA HIS A 179 10.88 5.78 11.04
C HIS A 179 10.82 7.20 10.47
N HIS A 180 9.64 7.83 10.54
CA HIS A 180 9.44 9.15 9.98
C HIS A 180 10.41 10.16 10.62
N LYS A 181 11.24 10.78 9.77
CA LYS A 181 12.11 11.89 10.12
C LYS A 181 11.49 13.16 9.55
N ILE A 182 11.38 14.19 10.37
CA ILE A 182 10.98 15.51 9.89
C ILE A 182 12.12 16.15 9.11
N GLU A 183 11.79 16.93 8.09
CA GLU A 183 12.74 17.83 7.44
C GLU A 183 12.84 19.12 8.26
N ILE A 184 14.05 19.59 8.53
CA ILE A 184 14.28 20.84 9.26
C ILE A 184 15.01 21.81 8.35
N GLU A 185 14.36 22.92 8.03
CA GLU A 185 14.95 24.06 7.31
C GLU A 185 15.19 25.23 8.27
N MET A 186 16.40 25.78 8.26
CA MET A 186 16.75 26.97 9.04
C MET A 186 17.53 27.93 8.15
N GLU A 187 17.09 29.20 8.11
CA GLU A 187 17.74 30.27 7.33
C GLU A 187 17.85 29.94 5.84
N GLY A 188 16.80 29.35 5.25
CA GLY A 188 16.77 28.96 3.84
C GLY A 188 17.62 27.73 3.50
N LYS A 189 18.11 26.99 4.51
CA LYS A 189 18.97 25.81 4.33
C LYS A 189 18.41 24.60 5.06
N VAL A 190 18.28 23.48 4.35
CA VAL A 190 17.94 22.18 4.93
C VAL A 190 19.09 21.72 5.86
N LYS A 191 18.79 21.59 7.15
CA LYS A 191 19.72 21.13 8.19
C LYS A 191 19.58 19.64 8.47
N LEU A 192 18.36 19.11 8.33
CA LEU A 192 18.05 17.70 8.47
C LEU A 192 17.13 17.29 7.34
N GLU A 193 17.53 16.27 6.57
CA GLU A 193 16.69 15.69 5.53
C GLU A 193 15.65 14.76 6.15
N GLY A 194 14.37 14.97 5.78
CA GLY A 194 13.26 14.16 6.28
C GLY A 194 13.12 12.80 5.57
N SER A 195 12.21 11.96 6.08
CA SER A 195 11.81 10.74 5.40
C SER A 195 11.09 11.10 4.10
N ARG A 196 11.63 10.62 2.98
CA ARG A 196 10.99 10.78 1.66
C ARG A 196 9.81 9.83 1.53
N LEU A 197 8.64 10.30 1.96
CA LEU A 197 7.37 9.71 1.53
C LEU A 197 7.17 10.07 0.06
N ASP A 198 6.99 9.06 -0.80
CA ASP A 198 6.64 9.31 -2.19
C ASP A 198 5.27 10.02 -2.21
N ARG A 199 5.26 11.33 -2.45
CA ARG A 199 4.02 12.13 -2.61
C ARG A 199 3.47 11.90 -4.01
N LEU A 200 2.84 10.74 -4.19
CA LEU A 200 2.26 10.33 -5.46
C LEU A 200 0.87 10.93 -5.64
N PRO A 201 0.42 11.16 -6.88
CA PRO A 201 -0.99 11.44 -7.17
C PRO A 201 -1.90 10.36 -6.58
N LEU A 202 -3.12 10.73 -6.14
CA LEU A 202 -4.05 9.79 -5.50
C LEU A 202 -4.36 8.56 -6.37
N SER A 203 -4.46 8.74 -7.69
CA SER A 203 -4.66 7.64 -8.65
C SER A 203 -3.51 6.63 -8.63
N GLU A 204 -2.27 7.11 -8.51
CA GLU A 204 -1.10 6.24 -8.41
C GLU A 204 -1.05 5.55 -7.04
N GLN A 205 -1.45 6.24 -5.96
CA GLN A 205 -1.58 5.62 -4.64
C GLN A 205 -2.57 4.45 -4.66
N LEU A 206 -3.74 4.60 -5.30
CA LEU A 206 -4.72 3.52 -5.50
C LEU A 206 -4.12 2.33 -6.26
N SER A 207 -3.39 2.60 -7.35
CA SER A 207 -2.69 1.56 -8.11
C SER A 207 -1.68 0.78 -7.26
N TRP A 208 -0.93 1.47 -6.39
CA TRP A 208 0.02 0.84 -5.48
C TRP A 208 -0.66 0.03 -4.38
N MET A 209 -1.77 0.51 -3.81
CA MET A 209 -2.54 -0.24 -2.81
C MET A 209 -2.99 -1.60 -3.35
N ARG A 210 -3.49 -1.64 -4.60
CA ARG A 210 -3.86 -2.89 -5.29
C ARG A 210 -2.68 -3.87 -5.36
N ARG A 211 -1.47 -3.37 -5.70
CA ARG A 211 -0.25 -4.19 -5.73
C ARG A 211 0.16 -4.67 -4.34
N PHE A 212 0.02 -3.84 -3.32
CA PHE A 212 0.36 -4.21 -1.95
C PHE A 212 -0.58 -5.26 -1.39
N LEU A 213 -1.90 -5.14 -1.64
CA LEU A 213 -2.89 -6.14 -1.21
C LEU A 213 -2.54 -7.55 -1.70
N SER A 214 -2.13 -7.69 -2.96
CA SER A 214 -1.84 -9.00 -3.55
C SER A 214 -0.47 -9.56 -3.19
N LEU A 215 0.48 -8.69 -2.81
CA LEU A 215 1.90 -9.02 -2.66
C LEU A 215 2.19 -10.24 -1.77
N PRO A 216 1.62 -10.39 -0.55
CA PRO A 216 1.93 -11.53 0.31
C PRO A 216 1.64 -12.86 -0.37
N TYR A 217 0.51 -12.94 -1.07
CA TYR A 217 0.10 -14.12 -1.80
C TYR A 217 0.95 -14.35 -3.06
N ASP A 218 1.40 -13.26 -3.72
CA ASP A 218 2.33 -13.30 -4.85
C ASP A 218 3.71 -13.82 -4.47
N LEU A 219 4.22 -13.44 -3.30
CA LEU A 219 5.46 -13.98 -2.74
C LEU A 219 5.33 -15.47 -2.42
N ALA A 220 4.24 -15.87 -1.76
CA ALA A 220 3.96 -17.27 -1.46
C ALA A 220 3.91 -18.12 -2.74
N ASN A 221 3.12 -17.70 -3.74
CA ASN A 221 3.04 -18.39 -5.02
C ASN A 221 4.40 -18.46 -5.75
N HIS A 222 5.19 -17.40 -5.70
CA HIS A 222 6.53 -17.40 -6.28
C HIS A 222 7.45 -18.45 -5.61
N ALA A 223 7.46 -18.54 -4.28
CA ALA A 223 8.21 -19.59 -3.59
C ALA A 223 7.71 -21.01 -3.93
N GLY A 224 6.40 -21.20 -4.04
CA GLY A 224 5.84 -22.50 -4.45
C GLY A 224 6.27 -22.95 -5.85
N ARG A 225 6.64 -22.00 -6.74
CA ARG A 225 7.20 -22.30 -8.07
C ARG A 225 8.71 -22.54 -8.03
N GLU A 226 9.44 -21.67 -7.31
CA GLU A 226 10.91 -21.71 -7.26
C GLU A 226 11.46 -22.84 -6.39
N ILE A 227 10.68 -23.36 -5.43
CA ILE A 227 11.14 -24.34 -4.44
C ILE A 227 10.28 -25.62 -4.57
N PRO A 228 10.72 -26.61 -5.37
CA PRO A 228 9.96 -27.84 -5.60
C PRO A 228 9.72 -28.62 -4.30
N SER A 229 8.53 -29.19 -4.16
CA SER A 229 8.15 -30.04 -3.02
C SER A 229 8.26 -29.35 -1.65
N PHE A 230 8.19 -28.02 -1.61
CA PHE A 230 8.11 -27.28 -0.36
C PHE A 230 6.83 -27.70 0.40
N PRO A 231 6.93 -28.11 1.69
CA PRO A 231 5.77 -28.46 2.50
C PRO A 231 4.77 -27.32 2.45
N GLY A 232 3.51 -27.65 2.17
CA GLY A 232 2.50 -26.71 1.69
C GLY A 232 2.51 -25.34 2.38
N LEU A 233 2.51 -24.31 1.54
CA LEU A 233 2.59 -22.90 1.90
C LEU A 233 1.32 -22.39 2.57
N ILE A 234 1.52 -21.85 3.75
CA ILE A 234 0.73 -20.77 4.36
C ILE A 234 0.35 -19.72 3.29
N LEU A 235 -0.95 -19.37 3.15
CA LEU A 235 -1.57 -18.40 2.21
C LEU A 235 -2.00 -18.89 0.81
N TYR A 236 -2.76 -20.00 0.71
CA TYR A 236 -3.29 -20.49 -0.57
C TYR A 236 -4.47 -19.71 -1.14
N ASP A 237 -5.35 -19.24 -0.26
CA ASP A 237 -6.56 -18.55 -0.67
C ASP A 237 -6.32 -17.04 -0.63
N SER A 238 -6.18 -16.42 -1.80
CA SER A 238 -6.14 -14.95 -1.86
C SER A 238 -7.52 -14.33 -1.81
N GLY A 239 -8.61 -15.10 -1.92
CA GLY A 239 -9.97 -14.59 -1.92
C GLY A 239 -10.25 -13.72 -0.68
N PRO A 240 -10.78 -12.50 -0.83
CA PRO A 240 -11.31 -11.88 -2.05
C PRO A 240 -10.29 -11.06 -2.89
N ILE A 241 -9.04 -10.95 -2.44
CA ILE A 241 -7.99 -10.14 -3.06
C ILE A 241 -7.60 -10.70 -4.44
N GLN A 242 -7.75 -9.86 -5.45
CA GLN A 242 -7.32 -10.17 -6.81
C GLN A 242 -5.79 -10.10 -6.94
N ARG A 243 -5.21 -11.12 -7.56
CA ARG A 243 -3.76 -11.18 -7.85
C ARG A 243 -3.38 -10.11 -8.85
N PHE A 244 -2.24 -9.45 -8.66
CA PHE A 244 -1.75 -8.47 -9.62
C PHE A 244 -1.04 -9.19 -10.77
N PRO A 245 -1.59 -9.21 -12.00
CA PRO A 245 -1.09 -10.07 -13.07
C PRO A 245 0.41 -9.89 -13.38
N PRO A 246 0.98 -8.66 -13.37
CA PRO A 246 2.41 -8.48 -13.57
C PRO A 246 3.31 -9.15 -12.52
N HIS A 247 2.82 -9.45 -11.32
CA HIS A 247 3.59 -10.24 -10.34
C HIS A 247 3.73 -11.71 -10.72
N LEU A 248 2.86 -12.22 -11.60
CA LEU A 248 2.81 -13.64 -11.97
C LEU A 248 3.68 -13.98 -13.19
N LEU A 249 4.20 -12.96 -13.88
CA LEU A 249 5.05 -13.07 -15.08
C LEU A 249 6.55 -13.29 -14.75
N THR A 250 6.84 -13.72 -13.52
CA THR A 250 8.18 -14.07 -13.03
C THR A 250 8.62 -15.44 -13.53
#